data_AF-X1KJT9-F1
#
_entry.id   AF-X1KJT9-F1
#
_cell.length_a   1.000
_cell.length_b   1.000
_cell.length_c   1.000
_cell.angle_alpha   90.00
_cell.angle_beta   90.00
_cell.angle_gamma   90.00
#
_symmetry.space_group_name_H-M   'P 1'
#
loop_
_entity.id
_entity.type
_entity.pdbx_description
1 polymer ?
#
loop_
_entity_poly.entity_id
_entity_poly.type
_entity_poly.pdbx_seq_one_letter_code
_entity_poly.pdbx_strand_id
1 'polypeptide(L)'
;HLIYEENSEKERSRFIEEIIWQRQKKKKAFAIEPIPQVSFSTEVLLTKREIRKTAEMVEFLRRWPYSATRIDTYLRCPLQFYYKYVLGFEEKEKLSEDIEGKEVGIFVHQLLKDLFARFINKKPEINQEFRGKFPEILAEKFETFFSKKKRPDLFMLEKVLYYRLNLFLAFEQASEERRVKKILYLEKRFEEQIKLSNTTFDFTYTVDRVDEREDGSVLILDYKTGSDALRPQQTSKLEEMQFKRESIRN
;
A
#
# COMPACT_ATOMS: atom_id res chain seq x y z
N HIS A 1 -40.70 -0.98 -14.73
CA HIS A 1 -39.94 -2.23 -14.60
C HIS A 1 -38.76 -1.99 -13.68
N LEU A 2 -38.49 -2.89 -12.73
CA LEU A 2 -37.31 -2.82 -11.87
C LEU A 2 -36.18 -3.58 -12.57
N ILE A 3 -35.01 -2.96 -12.71
CA ILE A 3 -33.81 -3.55 -13.31
C ILE A 3 -32.75 -3.56 -12.22
N TYR A 4 -32.11 -4.70 -12.01
CA TYR A 4 -31.03 -4.85 -11.04
C TYR A 4 -29.91 -5.71 -11.64
N GLU A 5 -28.68 -5.49 -11.15
CA GLU A 5 -27.50 -6.25 -11.53
C GLU A 5 -27.26 -7.33 -10.48
N GLU A 6 -26.98 -8.56 -10.92
CA GLU A 6 -26.63 -9.69 -10.04
C GLU A 6 -25.34 -10.31 -10.57
N ASN A 7 -24.27 -10.21 -9.79
CA ASN A 7 -22.98 -10.82 -10.08
C ASN A 7 -22.32 -11.26 -8.76
N SER A 8 -21.17 -11.94 -8.82
CA SER A 8 -20.48 -12.46 -7.63
C SER A 8 -20.03 -11.40 -6.61
N GLU A 9 -20.05 -10.12 -6.99
CA GLU A 9 -19.64 -9.00 -6.14
C GLU A 9 -20.82 -8.15 -5.66
N LYS A 10 -21.99 -8.26 -6.30
CA LYS A 10 -23.17 -7.44 -6.01
C LYS A 10 -24.38 -8.31 -5.76
N GLU A 11 -24.77 -8.35 -4.48
CA GLU A 11 -26.03 -8.93 -4.05
C GLU A 11 -27.22 -8.05 -4.41
N ARG A 12 -28.40 -8.67 -4.49
CA ARG A 12 -29.65 -7.97 -4.74
C ARG A 12 -29.93 -6.99 -3.59
N SER A 13 -30.41 -5.79 -3.95
CA SER A 13 -30.81 -4.81 -2.96
C SER A 13 -31.92 -5.37 -2.05
N ARG A 14 -31.87 -5.04 -0.76
CA ARG A 14 -32.89 -5.43 0.24
C ARG A 14 -34.31 -5.07 -0.17
N PHE A 15 -34.47 -3.98 -0.93
CA PHE A 15 -35.77 -3.56 -1.48
C PHE A 15 -36.30 -4.54 -2.53
N ILE A 16 -35.42 -5.08 -3.37
CA ILE A 16 -35.77 -6.11 -4.37
C ILE A 16 -36.12 -7.42 -3.66
N GLU A 17 -35.35 -7.80 -2.64
CA GLU A 17 -35.63 -8.97 -1.80
C GLU A 17 -37.00 -8.87 -1.12
N GLU A 18 -37.35 -7.71 -0.56
CA GLU A 18 -38.65 -7.50 0.06
C GLU A 18 -39.80 -7.67 -0.95
N ILE A 19 -39.66 -7.14 -2.17
CA ILE A 19 -40.68 -7.28 -3.22
C ILE A 19 -40.85 -8.74 -3.65
N ILE A 20 -39.74 -9.48 -3.82
CA ILE A 20 -39.75 -10.91 -4.15
C ILE A 20 -40.46 -11.70 -3.03
N TRP A 21 -40.10 -11.40 -1.78
CA TRP A 21 -40.67 -12.06 -0.60
C TRP A 21 -42.17 -11.83 -0.46
N GLN A 22 -42.66 -10.61 -0.63
CA GLN A 22 -44.09 -10.29 -0.57
C GLN A 22 -44.89 -11.03 -1.65
N ARG A 23 -44.31 -11.21 -2.84
CA ARG A 23 -44.93 -11.99 -3.92
C ARG A 23 -44.99 -13.49 -3.61
N GLN A 24 -43.91 -14.06 -3.10
CA GLN A 24 -43.86 -15.48 -2.69
C GLN A 24 -44.89 -15.77 -1.59
N LYS A 25 -44.98 -14.88 -0.58
CA LYS A 25 -46.01 -14.95 0.48
C LYS A 25 -47.43 -14.97 -0.09
N LYS A 26 -47.73 -14.08 -1.05
CA LYS A 26 -49.07 -14.00 -1.66
C LYS A 26 -49.43 -15.25 -2.47
N LYS A 27 -48.43 -15.89 -3.10
CA LYS A 27 -48.62 -17.10 -3.92
C LYS A 27 -48.55 -18.42 -3.13
N LYS A 28 -48.18 -18.38 -1.85
CA LYS A 28 -47.94 -19.57 -1.00
C LYS A 28 -47.01 -20.60 -1.64
N ALA A 29 -46.07 -20.14 -2.46
CA ALA A 29 -45.12 -20.97 -3.16
C ALA A 29 -43.74 -20.31 -3.07
N PHE A 30 -42.75 -21.09 -2.65
CA PHE A 30 -41.33 -20.68 -2.64
C PHE A 30 -40.66 -20.88 -4.01
N ALA A 31 -41.44 -21.08 -5.07
CA ALA A 31 -40.91 -21.29 -6.40
C ALA A 31 -40.11 -20.05 -6.84
N ILE A 32 -38.89 -20.28 -7.29
CA ILE A 32 -38.04 -19.27 -7.93
C ILE A 32 -38.77 -18.85 -9.21
N GLU A 33 -39.36 -17.66 -9.22
CA GLU A 33 -39.90 -17.12 -10.48
C GLU A 33 -38.72 -16.87 -11.42
N PRO A 34 -38.77 -17.36 -12.68
CA PRO A 34 -37.73 -17.05 -13.65
C PRO A 34 -37.76 -15.56 -13.95
N ILE A 35 -36.75 -14.84 -13.46
CA ILE A 35 -36.56 -13.41 -13.73
C ILE A 35 -35.91 -13.31 -15.12
N PRO A 36 -36.49 -12.57 -16.07
CA PRO A 36 -35.88 -12.40 -17.38
C PRO A 36 -34.51 -11.75 -17.24
N GLN A 37 -33.46 -12.48 -17.61
CA GLN A 37 -32.11 -11.95 -17.68
C GLN A 37 -31.90 -11.32 -19.06
N VAL A 38 -31.48 -10.06 -19.08
CA VAL A 38 -31.07 -9.38 -20.29
C VAL A 38 -29.55 -9.28 -20.26
N SER A 39 -28.89 -9.90 -21.23
CA SER A 39 -27.46 -9.71 -21.47
C SER A 39 -27.25 -8.70 -22.58
N PHE A 40 -26.28 -7.81 -22.40
CA PHE A 40 -25.81 -6.93 -23.45
C PHE A 40 -24.50 -7.48 -23.97
N SER A 41 -24.42 -7.79 -25.27
CA SER A 41 -23.13 -8.07 -25.90
C SER A 41 -22.36 -6.75 -25.99
N THR A 42 -21.36 -6.59 -25.13
CA THR A 42 -20.41 -5.50 -25.25
C THR A 42 -19.32 -5.89 -26.23
N GLU A 43 -19.49 -5.49 -27.49
CA GLU A 43 -18.36 -5.46 -28.41
C GLU A 43 -17.40 -4.35 -27.97
N VAL A 44 -16.44 -4.72 -27.12
CA VAL A 44 -15.33 -3.84 -26.79
C VAL A 44 -14.48 -3.71 -28.04
N LEU A 45 -14.73 -2.65 -28.81
CA LEU A 45 -13.84 -2.23 -29.90
C LEU A 45 -12.49 -1.87 -29.29
N LEU A 46 -11.58 -2.85 -29.24
CA LEU A 46 -10.19 -2.69 -28.85
C LEU A 46 -9.44 -1.95 -29.96
N THR A 47 -9.81 -0.69 -30.19
CA THR A 47 -9.01 0.22 -30.99
C THR A 47 -7.71 0.43 -30.23
N LYS A 48 -6.60 -0.13 -30.74
CA LYS A 48 -5.26 0.16 -30.21
C LYS A 48 -4.99 1.66 -30.37
N ARG A 49 -5.23 2.43 -29.31
CA ARG A 49 -4.86 3.84 -29.26
C ARG A 49 -3.37 3.94 -28.97
N GLU A 50 -2.60 4.29 -29.99
CA GLU A 50 -1.19 4.63 -29.83
C GLU A 50 -1.05 6.10 -29.45
N ILE A 51 -0.32 6.37 -28.36
CA ILE A 51 -0.01 7.73 -27.93
C ILE A 51 1.40 8.06 -28.44
N ARG A 52 1.48 8.90 -29.47
CA ARG A 52 2.76 9.42 -29.96
C ARG A 52 3.37 10.37 -28.93
N LYS A 53 4.63 10.16 -28.59
CA LYS A 53 5.36 11.01 -27.64
C LYS A 53 5.80 12.29 -28.36
N THR A 54 5.45 13.45 -27.81
CA THR A 54 5.95 14.74 -28.31
C THR A 54 7.34 15.02 -27.74
N ALA A 55 8.09 15.94 -28.37
CA ALA A 55 9.40 16.37 -27.86
C ALA A 55 9.28 16.97 -26.44
N GLU A 56 8.22 17.73 -26.17
CA GLU A 56 7.92 18.30 -24.85
C GLU A 56 7.72 17.22 -23.79
N MET A 57 6.97 16.15 -24.11
CA MET A 57 6.78 15.02 -23.19
C MET A 57 8.11 14.33 -22.88
N VAL A 58 8.98 14.17 -23.88
CA VAL A 58 10.29 13.54 -23.70
C VAL A 58 11.18 14.42 -22.81
N GLU A 59 11.20 15.73 -23.05
CA GLU A 59 12.01 16.66 -22.25
C GLU A 59 11.50 16.76 -20.81
N PHE A 60 10.18 16.77 -20.62
CA PHE A 60 9.56 16.66 -19.30
C PHE A 60 10.04 15.39 -18.58
N LEU A 61 9.91 14.22 -19.22
CA LEU A 61 10.33 12.94 -18.62
C LEU A 61 11.82 12.88 -18.35
N ARG A 62 12.68 13.58 -19.11
CA ARG A 62 14.12 13.65 -18.85
C ARG A 62 14.48 14.37 -17.55
N ARG A 63 13.72 15.40 -17.19
CA ARG A 63 13.98 16.24 -16.00
C ARG A 63 13.16 15.84 -14.79
N TRP A 64 12.18 14.96 -14.97
CA TRP A 64 11.25 14.62 -13.91
C TRP A 64 11.87 13.60 -12.94
N PRO A 65 11.77 13.79 -11.62
CA PRO A 65 12.33 12.85 -10.67
C PRO A 65 11.57 11.52 -10.71
N TYR A 66 12.31 10.42 -10.79
CA TYR A 66 11.77 9.07 -10.75
C TYR A 66 11.70 8.53 -9.31
N SER A 67 10.94 7.47 -9.13
CA SER A 67 10.85 6.69 -7.89
C SER A 67 10.43 5.26 -8.22
N ALA A 68 10.64 4.32 -7.31
CA ALA A 68 10.21 2.92 -7.49
C ALA A 68 8.72 2.83 -7.88
N THR A 69 7.84 3.52 -7.14
CA THR A 69 6.39 3.54 -7.42
C THR A 69 6.05 4.05 -8.83
N ARG A 70 6.77 5.08 -9.32
CA ARG A 70 6.55 5.62 -10.67
C ARG A 70 6.96 4.60 -11.73
N ILE A 71 8.12 3.97 -11.55
CA ILE A 71 8.62 2.92 -12.44
C ILE A 71 7.66 1.73 -12.43
N ASP A 72 7.24 1.26 -11.26
CA ASP A 72 6.27 0.17 -11.10
C ASP A 72 4.95 0.48 -11.80
N THR A 73 4.46 1.72 -11.68
CA THR A 73 3.23 2.14 -12.37
C THR A 73 3.40 2.05 -13.88
N TYR A 74 4.54 2.47 -14.43
CA TYR A 74 4.83 2.35 -15.85
C TYR A 74 4.96 0.89 -16.31
N LEU A 75 5.70 0.07 -15.55
CA LEU A 75 5.89 -1.34 -15.86
C LEU A 75 4.57 -2.10 -15.84
N ARG A 76 3.72 -1.83 -14.85
CA ARG A 76 2.37 -2.39 -14.73
C ARG A 76 1.48 -1.92 -15.88
N CYS A 77 1.31 -0.61 -16.05
CA CYS A 77 0.45 -0.03 -17.08
C CYS A 77 0.98 1.33 -17.58
N PRO A 78 1.59 1.39 -18.78
CA PRO A 78 2.09 2.65 -19.36
C PRO A 78 0.99 3.69 -19.57
N LEU A 79 -0.23 3.25 -19.87
CA LEU A 79 -1.36 4.15 -20.08
C LEU A 79 -1.77 4.81 -18.75
N GLN A 80 -1.79 4.05 -17.65
CA GLN A 80 -2.03 4.58 -16.31
C GLN A 80 -0.92 5.57 -15.92
N PHE A 81 0.34 5.23 -16.18
CA PHE A 81 1.47 6.14 -15.96
C PHE A 81 1.30 7.44 -16.73
N TYR A 82 0.95 7.35 -18.02
CA TYR A 82 0.74 8.51 -18.88
C TYR A 82 -0.36 9.42 -18.33
N TYR A 83 -1.54 8.87 -18.03
CA TYR A 83 -2.64 9.67 -17.48
C TYR A 83 -2.28 10.31 -16.14
N LYS A 84 -1.69 9.53 -15.23
CA LYS A 84 -1.38 9.99 -13.88
C LYS A 84 -0.26 11.02 -13.84
N TYR A 85 0.82 10.78 -14.56
CA TYR A 85 2.08 11.51 -14.38
C TYR A 85 2.45 12.43 -15.53
N VAL A 86 2.00 12.15 -16.76
CA VAL A 86 2.25 13.03 -17.91
C VAL A 86 1.11 14.02 -18.10
N LEU A 87 -0.14 13.56 -17.98
CA LEU A 87 -1.32 14.43 -18.04
C LEU A 87 -1.75 14.99 -16.68
N GLY A 88 -1.19 14.49 -15.58
CA GLY A 88 -1.47 14.99 -14.24
C GLY A 88 -2.88 14.69 -13.73
N PHE A 89 -3.54 13.64 -14.23
CA PHE A 89 -4.83 13.24 -13.70
C PHE A 89 -4.67 12.61 -12.32
N GLU A 90 -5.31 13.23 -11.34
CA GLU A 90 -5.43 12.70 -9.99
C GLU A 90 -6.75 11.93 -9.84
N GLU A 91 -6.67 10.75 -9.24
CA GLU A 91 -7.88 10.08 -8.77
C GLU A 91 -8.49 10.96 -7.68
N LYS A 92 -9.78 11.29 -7.81
CA LYS A 92 -10.48 12.00 -6.74
C LYS A 92 -10.37 11.17 -5.46
N GLU A 93 -9.87 11.77 -4.40
CA GLU A 93 -9.92 11.17 -3.07
C GLU A 93 -11.38 10.83 -2.76
N LYS A 94 -11.71 9.54 -2.76
CA LYS A 94 -12.98 9.09 -2.24
C LYS A 94 -12.90 9.30 -0.74
N LEU A 95 -13.79 10.12 -0.18
CA LEU A 95 -14.06 10.12 1.25
C LEU A 95 -14.70 8.78 1.58
N SER A 96 -13.87 7.75 1.76
CA SER A 96 -14.28 6.44 2.20
C SER A 96 -14.43 6.46 3.71
N GLU A 97 -15.57 5.99 4.21
CA GLU A 97 -15.75 5.70 5.63
C GLU A 97 -14.99 4.42 6.04
N ASP A 98 -14.62 3.59 5.07
CA ASP A 98 -13.82 2.39 5.29
C ASP A 98 -12.36 2.72 5.55
N ILE A 99 -11.69 1.83 6.27
CA ILE A 99 -10.25 1.90 6.53
C ILE A 99 -9.55 1.10 5.43
N GLU A 100 -8.75 1.79 4.63
CA GLU A 100 -7.95 1.15 3.61
C GLU A 100 -6.65 0.59 4.19
N GLY A 101 -6.15 -0.53 3.65
CA GLY A 101 -4.88 -1.11 4.08
C GLY A 101 -3.70 -0.12 3.99
N LYS A 102 -3.78 0.83 3.06
CA LYS A 102 -2.82 1.94 2.94
C LYS A 102 -2.84 2.86 4.17
N GLU A 103 -4.00 3.19 4.71
CA GLU A 103 -4.12 4.04 5.91
C GLU A 103 -3.48 3.35 7.12
N VAL A 104 -3.70 2.04 7.27
CA VAL A 104 -3.06 1.24 8.33
C VAL A 104 -1.54 1.24 8.17
N GLY A 105 -1.03 1.08 6.94
CA GLY A 105 0.40 1.19 6.65
C GLY A 105 0.97 2.54 7.08
N ILE A 106 0.37 3.65 6.63
CA ILE A 106 0.81 5.01 6.98
C ILE A 106 0.85 5.20 8.50
N PHE A 107 -0.20 4.76 9.21
CA PHE A 107 -0.26 4.84 10.66
C PHE A 107 0.92 4.09 11.33
N VAL A 108 1.19 2.85 10.91
CA VAL A 108 2.26 2.04 11.49
C VAL A 108 3.64 2.68 11.26
N HIS A 109 3.91 3.17 10.05
CA HIS A 109 5.17 3.86 9.75
C HIS A 109 5.36 5.11 10.62
N GLN A 110 4.32 5.95 10.74
CA GLN A 110 4.38 7.15 11.57
C GLN A 110 4.60 6.81 13.05
N LEU A 111 3.86 5.84 13.58
CA LEU A 111 4.01 5.37 14.95
C LEU A 111 5.43 4.86 15.22
N LEU A 112 5.97 4.00 14.35
CA LEU A 112 7.31 3.44 14.52
C LEU A 112 8.39 4.51 14.40
N LYS A 113 8.27 5.44 13.44
CA LYS A 113 9.16 6.59 13.34
C LYS A 113 9.23 7.36 14.65
N ASP A 114 8.07 7.68 15.23
CA ASP A 114 8.00 8.50 16.44
C ASP A 114 8.53 7.74 17.68
N LEU A 115 8.23 6.44 17.78
CA LEU A 115 8.73 5.58 18.85
C LEU A 115 10.26 5.47 18.85
N PHE A 116 10.86 5.36 17.65
CA PHE A 116 12.29 5.15 17.49
C PHE A 116 13.09 6.44 17.28
N ALA A 117 12.45 7.60 17.08
CA ALA A 117 13.12 8.88 16.82
C ALA A 117 14.21 9.24 17.85
N ARG A 118 13.97 8.95 19.13
CA ARG A 118 14.93 9.18 20.23
C ARG A 118 16.21 8.33 20.15
N PHE A 119 16.20 7.28 19.33
CA PHE A 119 17.32 6.36 19.15
C PHE A 119 18.12 6.65 17.87
N ILE A 120 17.82 7.73 17.13
CA ILE A 120 18.69 8.17 16.04
C ILE A 120 20.10 8.43 16.61
N ASN A 121 21.10 7.84 15.95
CA ASN A 121 22.50 7.77 16.35
C ASN A 121 22.79 7.03 17.67
N LYS A 122 21.84 6.24 18.19
CA LYS A 122 22.00 5.45 19.42
C LYS A 122 21.52 4.01 19.22
N LYS A 123 21.99 3.10 20.07
CA LYS A 123 21.44 1.74 20.14
C LYS A 123 19.98 1.82 20.57
N PRO A 124 19.03 1.20 19.86
CA PRO A 124 17.64 1.17 20.30
C PRO A 124 17.52 0.35 21.58
N GLU A 125 16.91 0.93 22.62
CA GLU A 125 16.70 0.28 23.90
C GLU A 125 15.20 0.11 24.18
N ILE A 126 14.71 -1.11 23.93
CA ILE A 126 13.31 -1.50 24.19
C ILE A 126 13.24 -2.08 25.61
N ASN A 127 13.48 -1.22 26.59
CA ASN A 127 13.46 -1.59 28.01
C ASN A 127 12.03 -1.58 28.60
N GLN A 128 11.90 -1.89 29.88
CA GLN A 128 10.59 -1.92 30.56
C GLN A 128 9.89 -0.56 30.55
N GLU A 129 10.63 0.56 30.65
CA GLU A 129 10.06 1.91 30.56
C GLU A 129 9.48 2.18 29.17
N PHE A 130 10.21 1.84 28.11
CA PHE A 130 9.73 1.92 26.73
C PHE A 130 8.44 1.12 26.56
N ARG A 131 8.44 -0.13 27.03
CA ARG A 131 7.29 -1.05 26.94
C ARG A 131 6.11 -0.56 27.77
N GLY A 132 6.35 0.07 28.91
CA GLY A 132 5.32 0.65 29.78
C GLY A 132 4.60 1.84 29.15
N LYS A 133 5.33 2.68 28.40
CA LYS A 133 4.76 3.86 27.70
C LYS A 133 4.11 3.52 26.35
N PHE A 134 4.49 2.41 25.73
CA PHE A 134 4.01 2.04 24.40
C PHE A 134 2.48 1.97 24.26
N PRO A 135 1.70 1.36 25.19
CA PRO A 135 0.25 1.30 25.08
C PRO A 135 -0.41 2.68 25.00
N GLU A 136 0.05 3.63 25.82
CA GLU A 136 -0.49 4.99 25.86
C GLU A 136 -0.17 5.75 24.56
N ILE A 137 1.08 5.66 24.07
CA ILE A 137 1.50 6.28 22.81
C ILE A 137 0.71 5.71 21.62
N LEU A 138 0.49 4.40 21.60
CA LEU A 138 -0.30 3.75 20.56
C LEU A 138 -1.74 4.28 20.58
N ALA A 139 -2.40 4.28 21.74
CA ALA A 139 -3.79 4.71 21.88
C ALA A 139 -3.97 6.18 21.47
N GLU A 140 -3.11 7.08 21.96
CA GLU A 140 -3.15 8.51 21.63
C GLU A 140 -3.00 8.75 20.13
N LYS A 141 -2.02 8.10 19.50
CA LYS A 141 -1.79 8.25 18.05
C LYS A 141 -2.89 7.61 17.24
N PHE A 142 -3.41 6.45 17.67
CA PHE A 142 -4.49 5.77 16.98
C PHE A 142 -5.75 6.62 16.97
N GLU A 143 -6.13 7.17 18.13
CA GLU A 143 -7.29 8.08 18.25
C GLU A 143 -7.09 9.32 17.39
N THR A 144 -5.90 9.95 17.45
CA THR A 144 -5.62 11.15 16.65
C THR A 144 -5.72 10.88 15.15
N PHE A 145 -5.09 9.79 14.68
CA PHE A 145 -5.02 9.44 13.26
C PHE A 145 -6.37 9.02 12.69
N PHE A 146 -7.15 8.24 13.45
CA PHE A 146 -8.45 7.73 13.02
C PHE A 146 -9.65 8.53 13.54
N SER A 147 -9.44 9.66 14.21
CA SER A 147 -10.48 10.52 14.83
C SER A 147 -11.69 10.86 13.93
N LYS A 148 -11.49 10.95 12.62
CA LYS A 148 -12.56 11.24 11.64
C LYS A 148 -13.38 10.02 11.23
N LYS A 149 -12.92 8.81 11.56
CA LYS A 149 -13.59 7.54 11.24
C LYS A 149 -14.40 7.13 12.46
N LYS A 150 -15.72 6.95 12.30
CA LYS A 150 -16.61 6.52 13.40
C LYS A 150 -17.10 5.10 13.14
N ARG A 151 -16.20 4.11 13.24
CA ARG A 151 -16.59 2.71 13.06
C ARG A 151 -16.38 1.86 14.33
N PRO A 152 -17.31 0.93 14.63
CA PRO A 152 -17.19 0.04 15.79
C PRO A 152 -15.98 -0.89 15.77
N ASP A 153 -15.46 -1.21 14.57
CA ASP A 153 -14.36 -2.15 14.39
C ASP A 153 -12.97 -1.51 14.56
N LEU A 154 -12.88 -0.18 14.72
CA LEU A 154 -11.64 0.52 15.04
C LEU A 154 -10.95 -0.04 16.29
N PHE A 155 -11.75 -0.37 17.30
CA PHE A 155 -11.24 -1.02 18.51
C PHE A 155 -10.58 -2.37 18.20
N MET A 156 -11.17 -3.17 17.30
CA MET A 156 -10.59 -4.45 16.90
C MET A 156 -9.28 -4.25 16.14
N LEU A 157 -9.24 -3.27 15.23
CA LEU A 157 -8.01 -2.90 14.52
C LEU A 157 -6.91 -2.47 15.50
N GLU A 158 -7.23 -1.61 16.46
CA GLU A 158 -6.30 -1.15 17.49
C GLU A 158 -5.70 -2.35 18.26
N LYS A 159 -6.54 -3.31 18.68
CA LYS A 159 -6.08 -4.52 19.38
C LYS A 159 -5.18 -5.40 18.51
N VAL A 160 -5.51 -5.57 17.24
CA VAL A 160 -4.68 -6.33 16.29
C VAL A 160 -3.32 -5.64 16.10
N LEU A 161 -3.30 -4.32 15.93
CA LEU A 161 -2.06 -3.55 15.80
C LEU A 161 -1.24 -3.61 17.08
N TYR A 162 -1.87 -3.43 18.24
CA TYR A 162 -1.21 -3.57 19.54
C TYR A 162 -0.51 -4.91 19.69
N TYR A 163 -1.19 -6.01 19.35
CA TYR A 163 -0.60 -7.36 19.43
C TYR A 163 0.58 -7.52 18.46
N ARG A 164 0.39 -7.17 17.18
CA ARG A 164 1.44 -7.31 16.15
C ARG A 164 2.67 -6.44 16.45
N LEU A 165 2.47 -5.21 16.90
CA LEU A 165 3.55 -4.30 17.26
C LEU A 165 4.29 -4.77 18.52
N ASN A 166 3.59 -5.35 19.50
CA ASN A 166 4.26 -5.95 20.66
C ASN A 166 5.15 -7.14 20.28
N LEU A 167 4.71 -7.98 19.32
CA LEU A 167 5.55 -9.05 18.77
C LEU A 167 6.78 -8.49 18.06
N PHE A 168 6.60 -7.47 17.22
CA PHE A 168 7.72 -6.77 16.57
C PHE A 168 8.71 -6.19 17.59
N LEU A 169 8.23 -5.47 18.60
CA LEU A 169 9.05 -4.89 19.64
C LEU A 169 9.77 -5.95 20.50
N ALA A 170 9.12 -7.10 20.74
CA ALA A 170 9.75 -8.21 21.45
C ALA A 170 10.87 -8.85 20.62
N PHE A 171 10.65 -9.00 19.31
CA PHE A 171 11.69 -9.44 18.38
C PHE A 171 12.86 -8.45 18.35
N GLU A 172 12.59 -7.14 18.21
CA GLU A 172 13.63 -6.12 18.23
C GLU A 172 14.43 -6.11 19.55
N GLN A 173 13.79 -6.40 20.68
CA GLN A 173 14.44 -6.49 21.99
C GLN A 173 15.35 -7.72 22.12
N ALA A 174 14.91 -8.88 21.62
CA ALA A 174 15.59 -10.17 21.82
C ALA A 174 16.49 -10.59 20.64
N SER A 175 16.43 -9.91 19.50
CA SER A 175 17.09 -10.38 18.29
C SER A 175 18.61 -10.18 18.33
N GLU A 176 19.31 -11.28 18.56
CA GLU A 176 20.76 -11.39 18.35
C GLU A 176 21.15 -11.34 16.86
N GLU A 177 20.19 -11.53 15.95
CA GLU A 177 20.40 -11.42 14.51
C GLU A 177 20.54 -9.94 14.09
N ARG A 178 19.73 -9.05 14.67
CA ARG A 178 19.73 -7.63 14.31
C ARG A 178 21.08 -6.97 14.61
N ARG A 179 21.71 -7.25 15.74
CA ARG A 179 23.01 -6.68 16.20
C ARG A 179 23.12 -5.17 15.94
N VAL A 180 22.07 -4.42 16.25
CA VAL A 180 22.04 -2.98 15.96
C VAL A 180 23.00 -2.26 16.89
N LYS A 181 23.96 -1.55 16.30
CA LYS A 181 24.83 -0.61 17.00
C LYS A 181 24.15 0.74 17.16
N LYS A 182 23.56 1.28 16.09
CA LYS A 182 22.73 2.49 16.15
C LYS A 182 21.76 2.61 14.97
N ILE A 183 20.64 3.29 15.20
CA ILE A 183 19.74 3.70 14.11
C ILE A 183 20.33 4.92 13.40
N LEU A 184 20.52 4.85 12.09
CA LEU A 184 21.02 5.95 11.27
C LEU A 184 19.88 6.86 10.80
N TYR A 185 18.82 6.26 10.25
CA TYR A 185 17.73 6.98 9.61
C TYR A 185 16.37 6.33 9.89
N LEU A 186 15.33 7.15 9.96
CA LEU A 186 13.92 6.75 10.06
C LEU A 186 13.09 7.57 9.08
N GLU A 187 12.26 6.92 8.27
CA GLU A 187 11.39 7.54 7.26
C GLU A 187 12.13 8.62 6.45
N LYS A 188 13.38 8.32 6.08
CA LYS A 188 14.28 9.30 5.45
C LYS A 188 14.11 9.23 3.95
N ARG A 189 13.73 10.38 3.38
CA ARG A 189 13.77 10.62 1.94
C ARG A 189 15.20 10.90 1.49
N PHE A 190 15.61 10.17 0.46
CA PHE A 190 16.85 10.34 -0.29
C PHE A 190 16.54 10.85 -1.69
N GLU A 191 17.43 11.67 -2.20
CA GLU A 191 17.40 12.20 -3.56
C GLU A 191 18.79 11.98 -4.15
N GLU A 192 18.86 11.14 -5.17
CA GLU A 192 20.11 10.75 -5.82
C GLU A 192 20.00 10.93 -7.33
N GLN A 193 21.15 10.90 -8.00
CA GLN A 193 21.23 10.98 -9.45
C GLN A 193 21.73 9.67 -10.03
N ILE A 194 20.91 9.02 -10.83
CA ILE A 194 21.25 7.79 -11.54
C ILE A 194 21.71 8.15 -12.94
N LYS A 195 22.96 7.84 -13.26
CA LYS A 195 23.51 8.01 -14.60
C LYS A 195 23.24 6.76 -15.44
N LEU A 196 22.42 6.90 -16.49
CA LEU A 196 22.12 5.84 -17.44
C LEU A 196 22.60 6.27 -18.83
N SER A 197 23.60 5.56 -19.37
CA SER A 197 24.25 5.93 -20.63
C SER A 197 24.74 7.40 -20.60
N ASN A 198 24.19 8.25 -21.48
CA ASN A 198 24.54 9.67 -21.61
C ASN A 198 23.51 10.60 -20.95
N THR A 199 22.63 10.09 -20.08
CA THR A 199 21.60 10.90 -19.40
C THR A 199 21.62 10.64 -17.90
N THR A 200 21.44 11.70 -17.13
CA THR A 200 21.28 11.65 -15.67
C THR A 200 19.82 11.82 -15.32
N PHE A 201 19.32 10.99 -14.42
CA PHE A 201 17.95 11.05 -13.91
C PHE A 201 17.96 11.26 -12.41
N ASP A 202 17.17 12.22 -11.94
CA ASP A 202 16.93 12.35 -10.50
C ASP A 202 16.06 11.17 -10.05
N PHE A 203 16.43 10.56 -8.93
CA PHE A 203 15.74 9.42 -8.34
C PHE A 203 15.50 9.66 -6.86
N THR A 204 14.26 9.47 -6.45
CA THR A 204 13.78 9.75 -5.10
C THR A 204 13.19 8.50 -4.48
N TYR A 205 13.55 8.22 -3.24
CA TYR A 205 13.03 7.10 -2.48
C TYR A 205 13.02 7.43 -0.99
N THR A 206 12.14 6.76 -0.26
CA THR A 206 12.09 6.83 1.21
C THR A 206 12.46 5.46 1.75
N VAL A 207 13.31 5.43 2.76
CA VAL A 207 13.64 4.22 3.51
C VAL A 207 13.07 4.31 4.90
N ASP A 208 12.32 3.29 5.32
CA ASP A 208 11.60 3.31 6.59
C ASP A 208 12.55 3.31 7.78
N ARG A 209 13.57 2.44 7.78
CA ARG A 209 14.63 2.45 8.79
C ARG A 209 15.96 1.92 8.25
N VAL A 210 17.04 2.58 8.64
CA VAL A 210 18.42 2.18 8.34
C VAL A 210 19.20 2.06 9.65
N ASP A 211 19.79 0.90 9.88
CA ASP A 211 20.58 0.58 11.07
C ASP A 211 22.05 0.32 10.69
N GLU A 212 22.97 0.82 11.50
CA GLU A 212 24.37 0.35 11.52
C GLU A 212 24.47 -0.83 12.48
N ARG A 213 25.03 -1.95 12.02
CA ARG A 213 25.25 -3.15 12.83
C ARG A 213 26.60 -3.11 13.53
N GLU A 214 26.77 -3.94 14.56
CA GLU A 214 27.99 -4.02 15.36
C GLU A 214 29.24 -4.39 14.54
N ASP A 215 29.07 -5.15 13.44
CA ASP A 215 30.13 -5.51 12.50
C ASP A 215 30.43 -4.41 11.45
N GLY A 216 29.76 -3.26 11.52
CA GLY A 216 29.89 -2.15 10.59
C GLY A 216 29.04 -2.27 9.31
N SER A 217 28.30 -3.36 9.12
CA SER A 217 27.37 -3.50 7.99
C SER A 217 26.11 -2.64 8.19
N VAL A 218 25.42 -2.34 7.08
CA VAL A 218 24.17 -1.57 7.09
C VAL A 218 23.00 -2.50 6.86
N LEU A 219 21.96 -2.37 7.70
CA LEU A 219 20.69 -3.07 7.57
C LEU A 219 19.59 -2.09 7.18
N ILE A 220 18.88 -2.40 6.10
CA ILE A 220 17.69 -1.66 5.67
C ILE A 220 16.46 -2.46 6.09
N LEU A 221 15.51 -1.80 6.76
CA LEU A 221 14.23 -2.35 7.14
C LEU A 221 13.13 -1.62 6.38
N ASP A 222 12.18 -2.40 5.86
CA ASP A 222 10.95 -1.94 5.24
C ASP A 222 9.77 -2.57 6.00
N TYR A 223 8.87 -1.73 6.51
CA TYR A 223 7.74 -2.15 7.31
C TYR A 223 6.58 -2.53 6.40
N LYS A 224 6.14 -3.79 6.45
CA LYS A 224 4.97 -4.27 5.71
C LYS A 224 3.84 -4.67 6.66
N THR A 225 2.64 -4.15 6.39
CA THR A 225 1.42 -4.46 7.15
C THR A 225 0.49 -5.45 6.43
N GLY A 226 0.73 -5.72 5.15
CA GLY A 226 -0.03 -6.67 4.31
C GLY A 226 0.44 -8.12 4.41
N SER A 227 -0.37 -9.05 3.88
CA SER A 227 -0.14 -10.51 3.93
C SER A 227 0.98 -11.01 3.01
N ASP A 228 1.29 -10.28 1.94
CA ASP A 228 2.33 -10.64 0.96
C ASP A 228 3.66 -9.96 1.28
N ALA A 229 4.20 -10.21 2.47
CA ALA A 229 5.58 -9.88 2.76
C ALA A 229 6.48 -10.83 1.95
N LEU A 230 6.69 -10.51 0.67
CA LEU A 230 7.76 -11.11 -0.14
C LEU A 230 9.06 -10.94 0.65
N ARG A 231 9.68 -12.07 1.02
CA ARG A 231 11.01 -12.05 1.63
C ARG A 231 11.95 -11.33 0.66
N PRO A 232 12.79 -10.39 1.11
CA PRO A 232 13.74 -9.75 0.21
C PRO A 232 14.53 -10.81 -0.54
N GLN A 233 14.50 -10.75 -1.86
CA GLN A 233 15.29 -11.66 -2.68
C GLN A 233 16.77 -11.43 -2.35
N GLN A 234 17.56 -12.50 -2.29
CA GLN A 234 19.01 -12.36 -2.17
C GLN A 234 19.52 -11.48 -3.32
N THR A 235 20.41 -10.54 -3.02
CA THR A 235 20.96 -9.58 -3.99
C THR A 235 21.62 -10.25 -5.19
N SER A 236 22.09 -11.49 -5.04
CA SER A 236 22.61 -12.33 -6.13
C SER A 236 21.63 -12.49 -7.30
N LYS A 237 20.33 -12.56 -7.05
CA LYS A 237 19.31 -12.63 -8.12
C LYS A 237 19.15 -11.31 -8.88
N LEU A 238 19.45 -10.18 -8.24
CA LEU A 238 19.36 -8.86 -8.87
C LEU A 238 20.54 -8.61 -9.82
N GLU A 239 21.72 -9.16 -9.50
CA GLU A 239 22.93 -9.03 -10.33
C GLU A 239 22.83 -9.83 -11.64
N GLU A 240 22.12 -10.95 -11.63
CA GLU A 240 21.92 -11.82 -12.79
C GLU A 240 20.71 -11.43 -13.66
N MET A 241 19.94 -10.43 -13.24
CA MET A 241 18.68 -10.06 -13.87
C MET A 241 18.90 -9.33 -15.20
N GLN A 242 18.33 -9.85 -16.30
CA GLN A 242 18.37 -9.14 -17.57
C GLN A 242 17.46 -7.90 -17.53
N PHE A 243 18.00 -6.73 -17.88
CA PHE A 243 17.24 -5.46 -17.95
C PHE A 243 16.33 -5.38 -19.20
N LYS A 244 15.43 -6.35 -19.38
CA LYS A 244 14.36 -6.30 -20.37
C LYS A 244 13.02 -6.10 -19.66
N ARG A 245 12.12 -5.34 -20.28
CA ARG A 245 10.81 -5.03 -19.69
C ARG A 245 9.99 -6.27 -19.32
N GLU A 246 10.11 -7.33 -20.10
CA GLU A 246 9.48 -8.64 -19.85
C GLU A 246 10.13 -9.34 -18.65
N SER A 247 11.44 -9.24 -18.52
CA SER A 247 12.23 -9.82 -17.42
C SER A 247 12.03 -9.10 -16.08
N ILE A 248 11.72 -7.80 -16.10
CA ILE A 248 11.45 -7.00 -14.88
C ILE A 248 10.02 -7.18 -14.37
N ARG A 249 9.09 -7.64 -15.23
CA ARG A 249 7.68 -7.86 -14.87
C ARG A 249 7.44 -9.12 -14.04
N ASN A 250 8.39 -10.05 -13.99
CA ASN A 250 8.29 -11.35 -13.33
C ASN A 250 8.90 -11.32 -11.92
#